data_AF-A6VW89-F1
#
_entry.id   AF-A6VW89-F1
#
_cell.length_a   1.000
_cell.length_b   1.000
_cell.length_c   1.000
_cell.angle_alpha   90.00
_cell.angle_beta   90.00
_cell.angle_gamma   90.00
#
_symmetry.space_group_name_H-M   'P 1'
#
loop_
_entity.id
_entity.type
_entity.pdbx_description
1 polymer ?
#
loop_
_entity_poly.entity_id
_entity_poly.type
_entity_poly.pdbx_seq_one_letter_code
_entity_poly.pdbx_strand_id
1 'polypeptide(L)'
;MKIKLLLILATLLMLTGCEEKPFYVASIGNAGSLDGQYGIRDMSVSDVLGGGAGFGYGAVNGYPGASADIGRMGVPNHIEGFWAKYEEDATTYFRISADIDSELAEKKIRTLRNYYQNFKGKTGSMQVLVERES
;
A
#
# COMPACT_ATOMS: atom_id res chain seq x y z
N MET A 1 -30.96 3.01 -43.08
CA MET A 1 -31.05 2.64 -41.64
C MET A 1 -29.87 1.83 -41.12
N LYS A 2 -29.36 0.83 -41.85
CA LYS A 2 -28.29 -0.09 -41.37
C LYS A 2 -26.97 0.60 -40.98
N ILE A 3 -26.50 1.58 -41.77
CA ILE A 3 -25.23 2.29 -41.50
C ILE A 3 -25.31 3.18 -40.25
N LYS A 4 -26.44 3.85 -40.03
CA LYS A 4 -26.65 4.70 -38.83
C LYS A 4 -26.66 3.86 -37.54
N LEU A 5 -27.27 2.67 -37.58
CA LEU A 5 -27.29 1.74 -36.45
C LEU A 5 -25.88 1.20 -36.13
N LEU A 6 -25.08 0.91 -37.16
CA LEU A 6 -23.70 0.45 -37.00
C LEU A 6 -22.81 1.51 -36.36
N LEU A 7 -22.97 2.78 -36.76
CA LEU A 7 -22.25 3.92 -36.20
C LEU A 7 -22.59 4.16 -34.72
N ILE A 8 -23.86 4.03 -34.34
CA ILE A 8 -24.32 4.16 -32.95
C ILE A 8 -23.75 3.03 -32.08
N LEU A 9 -23.71 1.79 -32.60
CA LEU A 9 -23.17 0.66 -31.87
C LEU A 9 -21.64 0.77 -31.67
N ALA A 10 -20.93 1.25 -32.69
CA ALA A 10 -19.49 1.50 -32.61
C ALA A 10 -19.15 2.61 -31.61
N THR A 11 -19.93 3.70 -31.55
CA THR A 11 -19.72 4.76 -30.54
C THR A 11 -20.05 4.28 -29.13
N LEU A 12 -21.07 3.44 -28.93
CA LEU A 12 -21.34 2.83 -27.62
C LEU A 12 -20.20 1.92 -27.14
N LEU A 13 -19.59 1.12 -28.04
CA LEU A 13 -18.44 0.27 -27.70
C LEU A 13 -17.21 1.10 -27.30
N MET A 14 -16.96 2.23 -27.94
CA MET A 14 -15.88 3.16 -27.58
C MET A 14 -16.10 3.83 -26.20
N LEU A 15 -17.34 3.89 -25.70
CA LEU A 15 -17.69 4.40 -24.38
C LEU A 15 -17.59 3.32 -23.27
N THR A 16 -17.35 2.05 -23.62
CA THR A 16 -17.15 0.96 -22.64
C THR A 16 -15.72 0.82 -22.14
N GLY A 17 -14.79 1.66 -22.60
CA GLY A 17 -13.48 1.85 -22.00
C GLY A 17 -13.59 2.57 -20.66
N CYS A 18 -14.26 1.93 -19.69
CA CYS A 18 -14.27 2.39 -18.32
C CYS A 18 -12.87 2.12 -17.77
N GLU A 19 -12.01 3.12 -17.82
CA GLU A 19 -10.73 3.11 -17.12
C GLU A 19 -11.04 2.80 -15.64
N GLU A 20 -10.47 1.72 -15.11
CA GLU A 20 -10.70 1.39 -13.71
C GLU A 20 -10.30 2.60 -12.87
N LYS A 21 -11.23 3.05 -12.00
CA LYS A 21 -10.95 4.18 -11.12
C LYS A 21 -9.65 3.90 -10.35
N PRO A 22 -8.74 4.88 -10.26
CA PRO A 22 -7.46 4.68 -9.61
C PRO A 22 -7.67 4.11 -8.20
N PHE A 23 -7.13 2.90 -7.99
CA PHE A 23 -7.28 2.14 -6.75
C PHE A 23 -6.29 2.67 -5.70
N TYR A 24 -6.70 3.74 -5.03
CA TYR A 24 -5.96 4.25 -3.88
C TYR A 24 -6.22 3.37 -2.66
N VAL A 25 -5.13 2.96 -2.01
CA VAL A 25 -5.14 1.95 -0.96
C VAL A 25 -4.84 2.52 0.41
N ALA A 26 -4.09 3.62 0.46
CA ALA A 26 -3.68 4.24 1.72
C ALA A 26 -3.54 5.76 1.60
N SER A 27 -3.82 6.44 2.72
CA SER A 27 -3.52 7.86 2.93
C SER A 27 -2.93 8.14 4.31
N ILE A 28 -2.79 7.12 5.13
CA ILE A 28 -2.32 7.20 6.51
C ILE A 28 -1.25 6.14 6.67
N GLY A 29 -0.13 6.53 7.27
CA GLY A 29 0.94 5.62 7.67
C GLY A 29 1.16 5.65 9.18
N ASN A 30 1.63 4.53 9.71
CA ASN A 30 2.01 4.36 11.10
C ASN A 30 3.25 3.45 11.21
N ALA A 31 3.98 3.59 12.31
CA ALA A 31 5.11 2.74 12.64
C ALA A 31 5.11 2.42 14.14
N GLY A 32 5.71 1.29 14.50
CA GLY A 32 5.87 0.86 15.88
C GLY A 32 6.82 -0.34 15.97
N SER A 33 7.35 -0.59 17.16
CA SER A 33 8.19 -1.75 17.47
C SER A 33 7.73 -2.38 18.79
N LEU A 34 7.99 -3.68 18.94
CA LEU A 34 7.72 -4.46 20.15
C LEU A 34 8.98 -4.69 21.00
N ASP A 35 10.17 -4.38 20.49
CA ASP A 35 11.45 -4.81 21.02
C ASP A 35 12.50 -3.68 21.14
N GLY A 36 12.07 -2.43 21.01
CA GLY A 36 12.91 -1.28 21.35
C GLY A 36 12.72 -0.08 20.44
N GLN A 37 13.76 0.74 20.38
CA GLN A 37 13.72 2.00 19.64
C GLN A 37 14.17 1.78 18.20
N TYR A 38 13.24 1.97 17.26
CA TYR A 38 13.52 1.95 15.83
C TYR A 38 13.16 3.29 15.20
N GLY A 39 13.80 3.60 14.07
CA GLY A 39 13.44 4.76 13.26
C GLY A 39 13.39 4.38 11.79
N ILE A 40 12.42 4.93 11.07
CA ILE A 40 12.31 4.84 9.62
C ILE A 40 12.79 6.18 9.06
N ARG A 41 13.75 6.14 8.14
CA ARG A 41 14.43 7.31 7.57
C ARG A 41 14.41 7.22 6.06
N ASP A 42 14.07 8.35 5.42
CA ASP A 42 14.09 8.53 3.97
C ASP A 42 13.40 7.38 3.22
N MET A 43 12.29 6.88 3.77
CA MET A 43 11.53 5.82 3.12
C MET A 43 10.67 6.41 2.03
N SER A 44 10.75 5.82 0.85
CA SER A 44 9.98 6.13 -0.33
C SER A 44 9.32 4.86 -0.84
N VAL A 45 8.03 4.93 -1.12
CA VAL A 45 7.27 3.87 -1.77
C VAL A 45 6.62 4.46 -3.01
N SER A 46 6.91 3.92 -4.18
CA SER A 46 6.22 4.28 -5.43
C SER A 46 5.06 3.34 -5.71
N ASP A 47 4.08 3.84 -6.46
CA ASP A 47 2.91 3.08 -6.87
C ASP A 47 2.78 2.93 -8.40
N VAL A 48 1.93 2.00 -8.82
CA VAL A 48 1.66 1.69 -10.24
C VAL A 48 1.01 2.83 -11.01
N LEU A 49 0.51 3.87 -10.34
CA LEU A 49 -0.11 5.04 -10.96
C LEU A 49 0.91 6.15 -11.25
N GLY A 50 2.20 5.92 -10.96
CA GLY A 50 3.27 6.91 -11.07
C GLY A 50 3.32 7.88 -9.88
N GLY A 51 2.56 7.61 -8.82
CA GLY A 51 2.60 8.32 -7.55
C GLY A 51 3.44 7.59 -6.51
N GLY A 52 3.22 7.93 -5.24
CA GLY A 52 3.89 7.31 -4.12
C GLY A 52 3.74 8.07 -2.82
N ALA A 53 4.44 7.60 -1.80
CA ALA A 53 4.50 8.20 -0.49
C ALA A 53 5.94 8.19 0.03
N GLY A 54 6.38 9.34 0.54
CA GLY A 54 7.58 9.44 1.36
C GLY A 54 7.18 9.47 2.84
N PHE A 55 7.84 8.69 3.69
CA PHE A 55 7.59 8.72 5.13
C PHE A 55 8.84 8.47 5.97
N GLY A 56 8.82 9.05 7.16
CA GLY A 56 9.84 8.87 8.18
C GLY A 56 9.20 8.85 9.55
N TYR A 57 9.62 7.91 10.38
CA TYR A 57 9.09 7.74 11.74
C TYR A 57 10.24 7.74 12.73
N GLY A 58 10.17 8.63 13.71
CA GLY A 58 11.07 8.61 14.85
C GLY A 58 10.70 7.51 15.84
N ALA A 59 11.43 7.49 16.95
CA ALA A 59 11.17 6.66 18.11
C ALA A 59 9.81 6.98 18.75
N VAL A 60 8.71 6.45 18.20
CA VAL A 60 7.38 6.64 18.79
C VAL A 60 6.56 5.35 18.84
N ASN A 61 5.90 5.27 20.00
CA ASN A 61 5.13 4.21 20.61
C ASN A 61 4.02 3.67 19.70
N GLY A 62 3.75 2.37 19.79
CA GLY A 62 2.88 1.57 18.93
C GLY A 62 1.39 1.93 18.98
N TYR A 63 1.06 3.20 18.72
CA TYR A 63 -0.31 3.66 18.57
C TYR A 63 -0.90 3.10 17.27
N PRO A 64 -1.96 2.28 17.33
CA PRO A 64 -2.55 1.65 16.16
C PRO A 64 -3.45 2.60 15.34
N GLY A 65 -3.50 3.89 15.69
CA GLY A 65 -4.29 4.89 14.98
C GLY A 65 -3.47 5.70 13.98
N ALA A 66 -4.17 6.63 13.32
CA ALA A 66 -3.56 7.49 12.31
C ALA A 66 -2.41 8.30 12.90
N SER A 67 -1.19 8.06 12.39
CA SER A 67 0.04 8.63 12.96
C SER A 67 0.67 9.68 12.05
N ALA A 68 0.58 9.51 10.72
CA ALA A 68 0.97 10.52 9.74
C ALA A 68 0.10 10.42 8.48
N ASP A 69 -0.21 11.58 7.88
CA ASP A 69 -0.71 11.67 6.52
C ASP A 69 0.45 11.35 5.55
N ILE A 70 0.23 10.41 4.64
CA ILE A 70 1.22 10.00 3.62
C ILE A 70 0.77 10.36 2.20
N GLY A 71 -0.24 11.22 2.07
CA GLY A 71 -0.83 11.61 0.80
C GLY A 71 -1.83 10.58 0.29
N ARG A 72 -1.75 10.24 -1.00
CA ARG A 72 -2.60 9.20 -1.62
C ARG A 72 -1.72 8.24 -2.36
N MET A 73 -1.67 7.00 -1.88
CA MET A 73 -0.87 5.93 -2.47
C MET A 73 -1.76 4.91 -3.16
N GLY A 74 -1.39 4.55 -4.38
CA GLY A 74 -1.94 3.42 -5.13
C GLY A 74 -1.35 2.07 -4.69
N VAL A 75 -1.46 1.04 -5.55
CA VAL A 75 -0.80 -0.25 -5.30
C VAL A 75 0.72 -0.07 -5.39
N PRO A 76 1.50 -0.47 -4.37
CA PRO A 76 2.94 -0.24 -4.36
C PRO A 76 3.67 -1.13 -5.37
N ASN A 77 4.75 -0.62 -5.97
CA ASN A 77 5.60 -1.33 -6.93
C ASN A 77 7.10 -1.28 -6.63
N HIS A 78 7.55 -0.35 -5.79
CA HIS A 78 8.94 -0.29 -5.33
C HIS A 78 8.98 0.35 -3.94
N ILE A 79 9.94 -0.08 -3.13
CA ILE A 79 10.24 0.53 -1.84
C ILE A 79 11.74 0.73 -1.71
N GLU A 80 12.14 1.89 -1.21
CA GLU A 80 13.52 2.17 -0.85
C GLU A 80 13.61 3.07 0.37
N GLY A 81 14.71 2.96 1.10
CA GLY A 81 15.01 3.82 2.24
C GLY A 81 15.78 3.08 3.31
N PHE A 82 15.69 3.59 4.53
CA PHE A 82 16.45 3.07 5.65
C PHE A 82 15.57 2.85 6.88
N TRP A 83 15.90 1.83 7.66
CA TRP A 83 15.50 1.79 9.06
C TRP A 83 16.73 1.71 9.95
N ALA A 84 16.62 2.29 11.13
CA ALA A 84 17.66 2.30 12.14
C ALA A 84 17.16 1.60 13.39
N LYS A 85 18.03 0.78 13.99
CA LYS A 85 17.86 0.32 15.37
C LYS A 85 18.77 1.17 16.26
N TYR A 86 18.17 1.81 17.25
CA TYR A 86 18.90 2.61 18.22
C TYR A 86 19.12 1.78 19.48
N GLU A 87 20.38 1.63 19.88
CA GLU A 87 20.83 1.03 21.12
C GLU A 87 21.61 2.08 21.91
N GLU A 88 21.88 1.82 23.19
CA GLU A 88 22.51 2.79 24.10
C GLU A 88 23.85 3.32 23.56
N ASP A 89 24.68 2.42 23.03
CA ASP A 89 26.03 2.74 22.56
C ASP A 89 26.19 2.70 21.04
N ALA A 90 25.15 2.32 20.29
CA ALA A 90 25.26 2.09 18.86
C ALA A 90 23.96 2.37 18.11
N THR A 91 24.08 2.86 16.87
CA THR A 91 22.97 2.92 15.93
C THR A 91 23.31 2.07 14.71
N THR A 92 22.49 1.06 14.44
CA THR A 92 22.64 0.20 13.26
C THR A 92 21.64 0.61 12.20
N TYR A 93 22.13 0.88 10.99
CA TYR A 93 21.31 1.23 9.84
C TYR A 93 21.17 0.05 8.89
N PHE A 94 19.95 -0.15 8.39
CA PHE A 94 19.62 -1.15 7.39
C PHE A 94 18.98 -0.44 6.22
N ARG A 95 19.40 -0.80 5.00
CA ARG A 95 18.83 -0.28 3.77
C ARG A 95 17.87 -1.29 3.18
N ILE A 96 16.73 -0.81 2.72
CA ILE A 96 15.85 -1.55 1.81
C ILE A 96 15.84 -0.82 0.47
N SER A 97 15.84 -1.59 -0.62
CA SER A 97 15.62 -1.11 -1.98
C SER A 97 15.23 -2.34 -2.78
N ALA A 98 13.94 -2.46 -3.09
CA ALA A 98 13.39 -3.66 -3.69
C ALA A 98 12.11 -3.37 -4.46
N ASP A 99 11.97 -4.04 -5.60
CA ASP A 99 10.72 -4.09 -6.34
C ASP A 99 9.69 -4.92 -5.56
N ILE A 100 8.43 -4.52 -5.69
CA ILE A 100 7.28 -5.17 -5.07
C ILE A 100 6.45 -5.80 -6.18
N ASP A 101 6.09 -7.07 -6.00
CA ASP A 101 5.07 -7.72 -6.83
C ASP A 101 3.72 -7.02 -6.60
N SER A 102 3.38 -6.08 -7.48
CA SER A 102 2.19 -5.26 -7.36
C SER A 102 0.90 -6.06 -7.50
N GLU A 103 0.88 -7.12 -8.32
CA GLU A 103 -0.31 -7.97 -8.46
C GLU A 103 -0.59 -8.71 -7.15
N LEU A 104 0.44 -9.31 -6.55
CA LEU A 104 0.32 -9.96 -5.25
C LEU A 104 0.00 -8.95 -4.14
N ALA A 105 0.60 -7.77 -4.17
CA ALA A 105 0.31 -6.70 -3.21
C ALA A 105 -1.15 -6.26 -3.31
N GLU A 106 -1.68 -6.05 -4.51
CA GLU A 106 -3.09 -5.70 -4.72
C GLU A 106 -4.03 -6.79 -4.20
N LYS A 107 -3.77 -8.06 -4.54
CA LYS A 107 -4.55 -9.21 -4.05
C LYS A 107 -4.59 -9.25 -2.52
N LYS A 108 -3.45 -9.04 -1.86
CA LYS A 108 -3.34 -8.95 -0.39
C LYS A 108 -4.15 -7.78 0.16
N ILE A 109 -4.01 -6.59 -0.42
CA ILE A 109 -4.72 -5.38 0.03
C ILE A 109 -6.24 -5.55 -0.11
N ARG A 110 -6.73 -6.05 -1.26
CA ARG A 110 -8.16 -6.29 -1.48
C ARG A 110 -8.70 -7.32 -0.50
N THR A 111 -7.97 -8.42 -0.29
CA THR A 111 -8.33 -9.46 0.69
C THR A 111 -8.47 -8.86 2.09
N LEU A 112 -7.49 -8.06 2.52
CA LEU A 112 -7.51 -7.36 3.81
C LEU A 112 -8.73 -6.43 3.94
N ARG A 113 -8.95 -5.57 2.94
CA ARG A 113 -10.08 -4.61 2.94
C ARG A 113 -11.43 -5.32 3.01
N ASN A 114 -11.61 -6.37 2.21
CA ASN A 114 -12.87 -7.13 2.15
C ASN A 114 -13.16 -7.86 3.47
N TYR A 115 -12.15 -8.43 4.11
CA TYR A 115 -12.31 -9.06 5.42
C TYR A 115 -12.75 -8.04 6.48
N TYR A 116 -12.06 -6.91 6.58
CA TYR A 116 -12.35 -5.92 7.62
C TYR A 116 -13.67 -5.17 7.43
N GLN A 117 -14.25 -5.14 6.23
CA GLN A 117 -15.59 -4.58 6.00
C GLN A 117 -16.68 -5.24 6.87
N ASN A 118 -16.54 -6.54 7.12
CA ASN A 118 -17.53 -7.32 7.88
C ASN A 118 -17.02 -7.76 9.25
N PHE A 119 -15.82 -7.33 9.64
CA PHE A 119 -15.20 -7.73 10.89
C PHE A 119 -15.90 -7.06 12.08
N LYS A 120 -16.50 -7.86 12.97
CA LYS A 120 -17.27 -7.37 14.13
C LYS A 120 -16.44 -7.21 15.40
N GLY A 121 -15.17 -7.65 15.40
CA GLY A 121 -14.28 -7.57 16.55
C GLY A 121 -13.78 -6.14 16.79
N LYS A 122 -13.54 -5.80 18.07
CA LYS A 122 -12.92 -4.51 18.45
C LYS A 122 -11.39 -4.52 18.36
N THR A 123 -10.79 -5.71 18.32
CA THR A 123 -9.35 -5.94 18.16
C THR A 123 -9.14 -6.69 16.87
N GLY A 124 -8.53 -6.04 15.87
CA GLY A 124 -8.20 -6.68 14.61
C GLY A 124 -7.02 -7.63 14.79
N SER A 125 -7.23 -8.92 14.55
CA SER A 125 -6.15 -9.89 14.38
C SER A 125 -6.42 -10.65 13.09
N MET A 126 -5.54 -10.49 12.10
CA MET A 126 -5.55 -11.28 10.88
C MET A 126 -4.15 -11.83 10.63
N GLN A 127 -4.08 -13.12 10.30
CA GLN A 127 -2.90 -13.76 9.75
C GLN A 127 -3.21 -14.09 8.28
N VAL A 128 -2.47 -13.49 7.34
CA VAL A 128 -2.54 -13.85 5.91
C VAL A 128 -1.40 -14.80 5.61
N LEU A 129 -1.73 -16.06 5.33
CA LEU A 129 -0.77 -17.06 4.85
C LEU A 129 -0.79 -17.04 3.32
N VAL A 130 0.37 -16.84 2.70
CA VAL A 130 0.53 -16.92 1.24
C VAL A 130 1.47 -18.06 0.94
N GLU A 131 0.94 -19.11 0.31
CA GLU A 131 1.74 -20.20 -0.23
C GLU A 131 2.39 -19.73 -1.54
N ARG A 132 3.63 -20.14 -1.78
CA ARG A 132 4.33 -19.84 -3.04
C ARG A 132 3.75 -20.80 -4.09
N GLU A 133 3.27 -20.30 -5.22
CA GLU A 133 2.93 -21.18 -6.34
C GLU A 133 4.21 -21.93 -6.76
N SER A 134 4.11 -23.25 -6.76
CA SER A 134 5.17 -24.23 -7.05
C SER A 134 5.30 -24.50 -8.54
#